data_AF-A0A451BKA6-F1
#
_entry.id   AF-A0A451BKA6-F1
#
_cell.length_a   1.000
_cell.length_b   1.000
_cell.length_c   1.000
_cell.angle_alpha   90.00
_cell.angle_beta   90.00
_cell.angle_gamma   90.00
#
_symmetry.space_group_name_H-M   'P 1'
#
loop_
_entity.id
_entity.type
_entity.pdbx_description
1 polymer ?
#
loop_
_entity_poly.entity_id
_entity_poly.type
_entity_poly.pdbx_seq_one_letter_code
_entity_poly.pdbx_strand_id
1 'polypeptide(L)'
;MDNPFFEKPILNSPYESPARHWELDDAGQPTGKKILKRRSADFITPVPKSKKQKGREEQIPLDPGDPKHLSSAEQKYQSDIINGVRESVERWRRLPPNHWRVTPETARLLEHWRAHEFGYIRPFFCQIEAAETAIWLTEVAPGLGREGRKYLEYLDEVNSSLPRLALKMATGSGKTTVMAILIAWQTINAVRYPRSKRFTRGFLIVTPGITIRDRLRVLRPNDPNSYYRERKLISPDMLPDLERARIVITNYHAFKRRERLEISKGTRNLIEGRVPAQGESIDTLETEGQMLKRVMGDLMGMKNIQVFNDEAHHCYREKFGEAEEGPLKGEDKKEAEKNSEAARLWISGLETTAKKIGIRRVVDLSATPFFLRGSGYAEGTLFPWTLSDFSLMDAIECGIVKLPRVPIVDNVPGADIPKFRNLWQHIGKRMPKKGRGKVGAQDPLSLPTELQSALEALYGNYAETFARWEEARTPAPPCFIIVCNNTATSKLVHDYIAGFRREDDSFENGRLPLFRNFDDESNRLPRPRILLIDSEQLESGEALDKDFRAAGL
;
A
#
# COMPACT_ATOMS: atom_id res chain seq x y z
N MET A 1 -16.74 30.19 5.63
CA MET A 1 -17.57 29.34 6.53
C MET A 1 -16.64 28.30 7.08
N ASP A 2 -16.25 28.46 8.35
CA ASP A 2 -15.31 27.57 9.03
C ASP A 2 -15.99 26.22 9.27
N ASN A 3 -15.58 25.23 8.49
CA ASN A 3 -16.05 23.86 8.68
C ASN A 3 -15.23 23.24 9.82
N PRO A 4 -15.86 22.90 10.96
CA PRO A 4 -15.17 22.46 12.17
C PRO A 4 -14.37 21.16 11.96
N PHE A 5 -14.66 20.41 10.89
CA PHE A 5 -13.89 19.25 10.48
C PHE A 5 -12.41 19.56 10.25
N PHE A 6 -12.07 20.68 9.58
CA PHE A 6 -10.68 20.97 9.22
C PHE A 6 -9.83 21.47 10.40
N GLU A 7 -10.49 21.97 11.45
CA GLU A 7 -9.84 22.40 12.68
C GLU A 7 -9.72 21.27 13.70
N LYS A 8 -10.79 20.50 13.90
CA LYS A 8 -10.88 19.44 14.92
C LYS A 8 -11.51 18.17 14.33
N PRO A 9 -10.81 17.45 13.44
CA PRO A 9 -11.38 16.28 12.74
C PRO A 9 -11.62 15.08 13.66
N ILE A 10 -10.90 14.98 14.78
CA ILE A 10 -10.92 13.81 15.67
C ILE A 10 -12.18 13.82 16.54
N LEU A 11 -12.94 12.71 16.49
CA LEU A 11 -14.18 12.50 17.24
C LEU A 11 -14.14 11.28 18.17
N ASN A 12 -13.28 10.30 17.88
CA ASN A 12 -13.25 9.00 18.55
C ASN A 12 -11.86 8.70 19.11
N SER A 13 -11.81 7.78 20.08
CA SER A 13 -10.57 7.19 20.55
C SER A 13 -9.97 6.24 19.50
N PRO A 14 -8.64 6.20 19.30
CA PRO A 14 -7.99 5.23 18.41
C PRO A 14 -8.04 3.79 18.94
N TYR A 15 -8.52 3.61 20.17
CA TYR A 15 -8.47 2.33 20.88
C TYR A 15 -9.84 1.76 21.26
N GLU A 16 -10.92 2.45 20.89
CA GLU A 16 -12.29 1.99 21.12
C GLU A 16 -13.03 1.91 19.78
N SER A 17 -14.17 1.21 19.77
CA SER A 17 -15.01 1.17 18.58
C SER A 17 -15.53 2.59 18.26
N PRO A 18 -15.41 3.08 17.02
CA PRO A 18 -15.90 4.40 16.67
C PRO A 18 -17.40 4.51 16.93
N ALA A 19 -17.81 5.56 17.66
CA ALA A 19 -19.20 5.77 18.05
C ALA A 19 -19.84 6.97 17.33
N ARG A 20 -19.02 7.81 16.68
CA ARG A 20 -19.44 9.05 16.04
C ARG A 20 -18.69 9.25 14.72
N HIS A 21 -19.29 9.92 13.75
CA HIS A 21 -18.60 10.31 12.52
C HIS A 21 -19.12 11.65 11.99
N TRP A 22 -18.36 12.29 11.10
CA TRP A 22 -18.82 13.48 10.38
C TRP A 22 -19.73 13.11 9.21
N GLU A 23 -20.88 13.76 9.11
CA GLU A 23 -21.74 13.62 7.93
C GLU A 23 -21.00 14.12 6.68
N LEU A 24 -21.08 13.34 5.61
CA LEU A 24 -20.56 13.69 4.30
C LEU A 24 -21.73 13.98 3.36
N ASP A 25 -21.58 14.97 2.49
CA ASP A 25 -22.53 15.22 1.39
C ASP A 25 -22.33 14.24 0.22
N ASP A 26 -23.17 14.36 -0.82
CA ASP A 26 -23.10 13.54 -2.04
C ASP A 26 -21.78 13.70 -2.81
N ALA A 27 -21.03 14.76 -2.53
CA ALA A 27 -19.70 15.00 -3.08
C ALA A 27 -18.58 14.40 -2.20
N GLY A 28 -18.92 13.75 -1.08
CA GLY A 28 -17.97 13.20 -0.12
C GLY A 28 -17.38 14.26 0.83
N GLN A 29 -17.92 15.48 0.85
CA GLN A 29 -17.39 16.58 1.66
C GLN A 29 -18.05 16.61 3.05
N PRO A 30 -17.27 16.80 4.13
CA PRO A 30 -17.82 16.95 5.47
C PRO A 30 -18.76 18.14 5.57
N THR A 31 -20.01 17.92 6.01
CA THR A 31 -21.00 19.00 6.16
C THR A 31 -20.81 19.82 7.45
N GLY A 32 -19.91 19.38 8.33
CA GLY A 32 -19.72 19.92 9.67
C GLY A 32 -20.75 19.41 10.69
N LYS A 33 -21.67 18.51 10.30
CA LYS A 33 -22.58 17.84 11.24
C LYS A 33 -21.97 16.55 11.77
N LYS A 34 -22.23 16.24 13.04
CA LYS A 34 -21.79 15.01 13.71
C LYS A 34 -22.95 14.03 13.80
N ILE A 35 -22.72 12.78 13.45
CA ILE A 35 -23.68 11.68 13.55
C ILE A 35 -23.24 10.75 14.68
N LEU A 36 -24.15 10.40 15.59
CA LEU A 36 -23.90 9.57 16.77
C LEU A 36 -24.07 8.06 16.49
N LYS A 37 -23.40 7.58 15.46
CA LYS A 37 -23.22 6.14 15.19
C LYS A 37 -21.90 5.91 14.47
N ARG A 38 -21.44 4.66 14.43
CA ARG A 38 -20.33 4.27 13.57
C ARG A 38 -20.68 4.49 12.09
N ARG A 39 -19.69 4.92 11.29
CA ARG A 39 -19.82 5.03 9.84
C ARG A 39 -20.05 3.65 9.22
N SER A 40 -21.09 3.52 8.40
CA SER A 40 -21.32 2.30 7.62
C SER A 40 -20.16 2.09 6.65
N ALA A 41 -19.76 0.84 6.40
CA ALA A 41 -18.86 0.56 5.29
C ALA A 41 -19.62 0.90 4.00
N ASP A 42 -19.12 1.89 3.26
CA ASP A 42 -19.70 2.34 2.00
C ASP A 42 -18.59 2.92 1.10
N PHE A 43 -18.85 2.98 -0.20
CA PHE A 43 -17.89 3.37 -1.25
C PHE A 43 -17.74 4.90 -1.35
N ILE A 44 -17.45 5.56 -0.24
CA ILE A 44 -17.34 7.02 -0.17
C ILE A 44 -15.87 7.44 -0.18
N THR A 45 -15.48 8.21 -1.19
CA THR A 45 -14.15 8.84 -1.28
C THR A 45 -14.15 10.16 -0.50
N PRO A 46 -13.22 10.35 0.46
CA PRO A 46 -13.20 11.52 1.31
C PRO A 46 -12.47 12.74 0.73
N VAL A 47 -12.01 12.69 -0.53
CA VAL A 47 -11.26 13.79 -1.14
C VAL A 47 -12.25 14.81 -1.70
N PRO A 48 -12.15 16.11 -1.30
CA PRO A 48 -13.08 17.13 -1.77
C PRO A 48 -13.01 17.31 -3.28
N LYS A 49 -14.15 17.10 -3.96
CA LYS A 49 -14.33 17.43 -5.39
C LYS A 49 -14.19 18.95 -5.60
N SER A 50 -13.64 19.36 -6.75
CA SER A 50 -13.78 20.75 -7.21
C SER A 50 -15.24 21.03 -7.56
N LYS A 51 -15.73 22.25 -7.29
CA LYS A 51 -17.07 22.68 -7.71
C LYS A 51 -17.14 22.68 -9.24
N LYS A 52 -18.04 21.88 -9.82
CA LYS A 52 -18.23 21.79 -11.28
C LYS A 52 -18.87 23.06 -11.83
N GLN A 53 -18.36 23.57 -12.96
CA GLN A 53 -19.17 24.31 -13.93
C GLN A 53 -19.79 23.34 -14.96
N LYS A 54 -21.02 23.61 -15.39
CA LYS A 54 -21.67 22.91 -16.50
C LYS A 54 -20.99 23.32 -17.81
N GLY A 55 -20.48 22.37 -18.60
CA GLY A 55 -20.28 22.60 -20.04
C GLY A 55 -18.99 22.16 -20.72
N ARG A 56 -18.08 21.39 -20.10
CA ARG A 56 -16.92 20.82 -20.82
C ARG A 56 -16.63 19.37 -20.42
N GLU A 57 -16.50 18.51 -21.43
CA GLU A 57 -15.91 17.18 -21.30
C GLU A 57 -14.40 17.35 -21.06
N GLU A 58 -13.98 17.23 -19.81
CA GLU A 58 -12.57 17.31 -19.41
C GLU A 58 -12.18 16.04 -18.64
N GLN A 59 -10.99 15.53 -18.98
CA GLN A 59 -10.37 14.35 -18.39
C GLN A 59 -10.25 14.49 -16.87
N ILE A 60 -10.76 13.47 -16.20
CA ILE A 60 -10.94 13.36 -14.75
C ILE A 60 -9.55 13.33 -14.07
N PRO A 61 -9.31 14.15 -13.03
CA PRO A 61 -8.09 14.06 -12.22
C PRO A 61 -7.94 12.68 -11.56
N LEU A 62 -6.68 12.23 -11.41
CA LEU A 62 -6.25 11.07 -10.60
C LEU A 62 -6.74 11.17 -9.15
N ASP A 63 -7.98 10.75 -8.94
CA ASP A 63 -8.55 10.46 -7.64
C ASP A 63 -9.10 9.03 -7.74
N PRO A 64 -8.48 8.03 -7.09
CA PRO A 64 -8.83 6.60 -7.19
C PRO A 64 -10.23 6.21 -6.68
N GLY A 65 -11.16 7.16 -6.65
CA GLY A 65 -12.52 6.95 -6.18
C GLY A 65 -13.49 8.00 -6.73
N ASP A 66 -13.52 8.20 -8.05
CA ASP A 66 -14.60 8.97 -8.69
C ASP A 66 -15.95 8.22 -8.53
N PRO A 67 -16.91 8.74 -7.73
CA PRO A 67 -18.20 8.09 -7.50
C PRO A 67 -19.16 8.20 -8.69
N LYS A 68 -18.77 8.86 -9.79
CA LYS A 68 -19.67 9.10 -10.93
C LYS A 68 -20.14 7.84 -11.66
N HIS A 69 -19.55 6.67 -11.38
CA HIS A 69 -19.92 5.40 -12.01
C HIS A 69 -20.26 4.26 -11.03
N LEU A 70 -20.34 4.52 -9.71
CA LEU A 70 -20.24 3.46 -8.69
C LEU A 70 -21.53 3.29 -7.85
N SER A 71 -22.66 2.98 -8.48
CA SER A 71 -23.87 2.55 -7.76
C SER A 71 -24.51 1.31 -8.40
N SER A 72 -23.72 0.25 -8.61
CA SER A 72 -24.27 -1.03 -9.04
C SER A 72 -24.89 -1.79 -7.86
N ALA A 73 -25.90 -2.62 -8.12
CA ALA A 73 -26.51 -3.48 -7.10
C ALA A 73 -25.50 -4.41 -6.42
N GLU A 74 -24.46 -4.80 -7.15
CA GLU A 74 -23.38 -5.67 -6.68
C GLU A 74 -22.50 -4.99 -5.62
N GLN A 75 -22.17 -3.71 -5.81
CA GLN A 75 -21.40 -2.94 -4.82
C GLN A 75 -22.21 -2.72 -3.54
N LYS A 76 -23.51 -2.43 -3.66
CA LYS A 76 -24.38 -2.34 -2.48
C LYS A 76 -24.43 -3.65 -1.71
N TYR A 77 -24.57 -4.77 -2.42
CA TYR A 77 -24.53 -6.10 -1.80
C TYR A 77 -23.20 -6.36 -1.07
N GLN A 78 -22.08 -5.95 -1.66
CA GLN A 78 -20.77 -6.06 -1.03
C GLN A 78 -20.65 -5.23 0.26
N SER A 79 -21.14 -3.98 0.25
CA SER A 79 -21.22 -3.16 1.47
C SER A 79 -22.08 -3.83 2.54
N ASP A 80 -23.23 -4.40 2.18
CA ASP A 80 -24.11 -5.11 3.11
C ASP A 80 -23.42 -6.34 3.74
N ILE A 81 -22.63 -7.08 2.96
CA ILE A 81 -21.84 -8.20 3.45
C ILE A 81 -20.78 -7.74 4.47
N ILE A 82 -20.04 -6.66 4.18
CA ILE A 82 -19.02 -6.11 5.09
C ILE A 82 -19.66 -5.65 6.40
N ASN A 83 -20.76 -4.89 6.32
CA ASN A 83 -21.49 -4.42 7.50
C ASN A 83 -22.07 -5.58 8.30
N GLY A 84 -22.58 -6.63 7.64
CA GLY A 84 -23.07 -7.83 8.29
C GLY A 84 -21.98 -8.58 9.07
N VAL A 85 -20.78 -8.75 8.49
CA VAL A 85 -19.63 -9.36 9.21
C VAL A 85 -19.25 -8.51 10.41
N ARG A 86 -19.18 -7.18 10.23
CA ARG A 86 -18.86 -6.23 11.31
C ARG A 86 -19.85 -6.35 12.47
N GLU A 87 -21.16 -6.40 12.20
CA GLU A 87 -22.20 -6.59 13.21
C GLU A 87 -22.10 -7.95 13.93
N SER A 88 -21.83 -9.03 13.19
CA SER A 88 -21.63 -10.36 13.79
C SER A 88 -20.38 -10.40 14.69
N VAL A 89 -19.27 -9.79 14.27
CA VAL A 89 -18.05 -9.66 15.09
C VAL A 89 -18.30 -8.80 16.32
N GLU A 90 -19.04 -7.70 16.18
CA GLU A 90 -19.40 -6.85 17.32
C GLU A 90 -20.29 -7.58 18.34
N ARG A 91 -21.31 -8.31 17.88
CA ARG A 91 -22.14 -9.16 18.75
C ARG A 91 -21.31 -10.23 19.45
N TRP A 92 -20.41 -10.88 18.72
CA TRP A 92 -19.49 -11.86 19.28
C TRP A 92 -18.54 -11.27 20.33
N ARG A 93 -18.01 -10.07 20.10
CA ARG A 93 -17.12 -9.35 21.05
C ARG A 93 -17.80 -9.08 22.39
N ARG A 94 -19.12 -8.85 22.40
CA ARG A 94 -19.92 -8.59 23.61
C ARG A 94 -20.26 -9.85 24.41
N LEU A 95 -20.03 -11.04 23.88
CA LEU A 95 -20.27 -12.29 24.60
C LEU A 95 -19.24 -12.46 25.73
N PRO A 96 -19.61 -13.16 26.82
CA PRO A 96 -18.64 -13.54 27.85
C PRO A 96 -17.58 -14.52 27.29
N PRO A 97 -16.35 -14.55 27.84
CA PRO A 97 -15.23 -15.33 27.29
C PRO A 97 -15.53 -16.82 27.06
N ASN A 98 -16.30 -17.44 27.95
CA ASN A 98 -16.73 -18.84 27.85
C ASN A 98 -17.62 -19.13 26.62
N HIS A 99 -18.21 -18.11 26.00
CA HIS A 99 -19.09 -18.23 24.83
C HIS A 99 -18.43 -17.79 23.52
N TRP A 100 -17.13 -17.47 23.52
CA TRP A 100 -16.46 -17.04 22.29
C TRP A 100 -16.30 -18.14 21.23
N ARG A 101 -16.44 -19.42 21.60
CA ARG A 101 -16.33 -20.57 20.68
C ARG A 101 -15.01 -20.61 19.90
N VAL A 102 -13.94 -20.18 20.54
CA VAL A 102 -12.57 -20.23 20.02
C VAL A 102 -11.73 -21.22 20.84
N THR A 103 -10.52 -21.55 20.39
CA THR A 103 -9.59 -22.31 21.23
C THR A 103 -9.22 -21.56 22.52
N PRO A 104 -8.84 -22.27 23.60
CA PRO A 104 -8.29 -21.67 24.82
C PRO A 104 -7.17 -20.65 24.57
N GLU A 105 -6.25 -20.95 23.64
CA GLU A 105 -5.15 -20.09 23.22
C GLU A 105 -5.65 -18.80 22.59
N THR A 106 -6.60 -18.91 21.67
CA THR A 106 -7.22 -17.74 21.05
C THR A 106 -7.98 -16.91 22.09
N ALA A 107 -8.68 -17.53 23.05
CA ALA A 107 -9.35 -16.81 24.13
C ALA A 107 -8.34 -16.01 24.98
N ARG A 108 -7.22 -16.63 25.39
CA ARG A 108 -6.14 -15.93 26.12
C ARG A 108 -5.55 -14.76 25.33
N LEU A 109 -5.33 -14.94 24.02
CA LEU A 109 -4.85 -13.86 23.15
C LEU A 109 -5.86 -12.71 23.03
N LEU A 110 -7.15 -13.02 22.87
CA LEU A 110 -8.21 -12.02 22.81
C LEU A 110 -8.35 -11.26 24.14
N GLU A 111 -8.28 -11.94 25.29
CA GLU A 111 -8.25 -11.31 26.60
C GLU A 111 -7.05 -10.37 26.74
N HIS A 112 -5.87 -10.82 26.33
CA HIS A 112 -4.66 -9.99 26.32
C HIS A 112 -4.85 -8.74 25.44
N TRP A 113 -5.37 -8.86 24.23
CA TRP A 113 -5.53 -7.68 23.36
C TRP A 113 -6.65 -6.74 23.78
N ARG A 114 -7.72 -7.26 24.40
CA ARG A 114 -8.90 -6.47 24.80
C ARG A 114 -8.74 -5.78 26.15
N ALA A 115 -8.03 -6.40 27.09
CA ALA A 115 -8.04 -5.98 28.49
C ALA A 115 -6.64 -5.75 29.11
N HIS A 116 -5.55 -6.14 28.44
CA HIS A 116 -4.21 -5.92 29.00
C HIS A 116 -3.86 -4.44 29.12
N GLU A 117 -3.24 -4.07 30.24
CA GLU A 117 -2.69 -2.73 30.45
C GLU A 117 -1.33 -2.61 29.76
N PHE A 118 -1.35 -2.07 28.54
CA PHE A 118 -0.14 -1.77 27.79
C PHE A 118 0.54 -0.51 28.32
N GLY A 119 1.85 -0.55 28.56
CA GLY A 119 2.59 0.59 29.13
C GLY A 119 2.88 1.74 28.17
N TYR A 120 3.08 1.47 26.86
CA TYR A 120 3.40 2.50 25.87
C TYR A 120 2.55 2.33 24.61
N ILE A 121 2.90 1.36 23.77
CA ILE A 121 2.24 1.10 22.50
C ILE A 121 1.21 0.01 22.72
N ARG A 122 -0.07 0.37 22.66
CA ARG A 122 -1.19 -0.57 22.66
C ARG A 122 -1.77 -0.72 21.26
N PRO A 123 -2.28 -1.89 20.87
CA PRO A 123 -2.92 -2.07 19.57
C PRO A 123 -4.10 -1.10 19.38
N PHE A 124 -4.21 -0.52 18.19
CA PHE A 124 -5.39 0.28 17.83
C PHE A 124 -6.61 -0.62 17.66
N PHE A 125 -7.80 -0.06 17.88
CA PHE A 125 -9.05 -0.80 17.70
C PHE A 125 -9.15 -1.41 16.30
N CYS A 126 -8.78 -0.66 15.26
CA CYS A 126 -8.81 -1.16 13.88
C CYS A 126 -7.90 -2.37 13.64
N GLN A 127 -6.76 -2.46 14.35
CA GLN A 127 -5.84 -3.59 14.27
C GLN A 127 -6.45 -4.83 14.92
N ILE A 128 -7.07 -4.65 16.09
CA ILE A 128 -7.76 -5.72 16.80
C ILE A 128 -8.98 -6.20 16.03
N GLU A 129 -9.79 -5.28 15.49
CA GLU A 129 -10.97 -5.62 14.71
C GLU A 129 -10.62 -6.42 13.44
N ALA A 130 -9.57 -6.03 12.73
CA ALA A 130 -9.09 -6.76 11.56
C ALA A 130 -8.67 -8.20 11.92
N ALA A 131 -7.93 -8.36 13.03
CA ALA A 131 -7.54 -9.67 13.53
C ALA A 131 -8.74 -10.50 14.01
N GLU A 132 -9.66 -9.89 14.76
CA GLU A 132 -10.91 -10.49 15.23
C GLU A 132 -11.80 -10.95 14.09
N THR A 133 -11.86 -10.21 12.99
CA THR A 133 -12.60 -10.60 11.80
C THR A 133 -12.01 -11.88 11.20
N ALA A 134 -10.68 -11.96 11.07
CA ALA A 134 -10.01 -13.15 10.58
C ALA A 134 -10.20 -14.37 11.52
N ILE A 135 -10.16 -14.14 12.84
CA ILE A 135 -10.41 -15.17 13.87
C ILE A 135 -11.84 -15.66 13.79
N TRP A 136 -12.81 -14.74 13.76
CA TRP A 136 -14.24 -15.05 13.71
C TRP A 136 -14.59 -15.89 12.49
N LEU A 137 -14.12 -15.48 11.30
CA LEU A 137 -14.30 -16.23 10.05
C LEU A 137 -13.62 -17.62 10.07
N THR A 138 -12.65 -17.85 10.94
CA THR A 138 -11.86 -19.08 10.97
C THR A 138 -12.32 -20.08 12.02
N GLU A 139 -12.63 -19.60 13.22
CA GLU A 139 -12.95 -20.45 14.37
C GLU A 139 -14.45 -20.46 14.69
N VAL A 140 -15.13 -19.31 14.52
CA VAL A 140 -16.49 -19.11 15.02
C VAL A 140 -17.54 -19.35 13.95
N ALA A 141 -17.41 -18.69 12.79
CA ALA A 141 -18.36 -18.77 11.68
C ALA A 141 -18.69 -20.21 11.23
N PRO A 142 -17.71 -21.14 11.11
CA PRO A 142 -18.02 -22.53 10.74
C PRO A 142 -18.98 -23.24 11.71
N GLY A 143 -19.00 -22.83 12.98
CA GLY A 143 -19.84 -23.41 14.05
C GLY A 143 -21.14 -22.67 14.34
N LEU A 144 -21.46 -21.59 13.61
CA LEU A 144 -22.66 -20.76 13.84
C LEU A 144 -23.87 -21.12 12.96
N GLY A 145 -23.79 -22.22 12.19
CA GLY A 145 -24.89 -22.62 11.31
C GLY A 145 -25.09 -21.65 10.14
N ARG A 146 -26.34 -21.27 9.84
CA ARG A 146 -26.68 -20.43 8.67
C ARG A 146 -26.03 -19.05 8.71
N GLU A 147 -25.92 -18.44 9.90
CA GLU A 147 -25.37 -17.09 10.06
C GLU A 147 -23.90 -17.02 9.63
N GLY A 148 -23.08 -17.98 10.05
CA GLY A 148 -21.67 -18.02 9.69
C GLY A 148 -21.42 -18.56 8.28
N ARG A 149 -22.21 -19.55 7.83
CA ARG A 149 -22.06 -20.15 6.49
C ARG A 149 -22.24 -19.15 5.36
N LYS A 150 -23.21 -18.22 5.47
CA LYS A 150 -23.45 -17.18 4.47
C LYS A 150 -22.17 -16.45 4.04
N TYR A 151 -21.33 -16.05 5.02
CA TYR A 151 -20.11 -15.30 4.73
C TYR A 151 -18.99 -16.18 4.18
N LEU A 152 -18.94 -17.45 4.58
CA LEU A 152 -17.96 -18.42 4.07
C LEU A 152 -18.30 -18.82 2.64
N GLU A 153 -19.57 -19.10 2.35
CA GLU A 153 -20.08 -19.40 1.01
C GLU A 153 -19.85 -18.20 0.07
N TYR A 154 -20.14 -16.97 0.53
CA TYR A 154 -19.82 -15.76 -0.22
C TYR A 154 -18.31 -15.65 -0.53
N LEU A 155 -17.44 -15.90 0.45
CA LEU A 155 -16.00 -15.90 0.21
C LEU A 155 -15.59 -16.95 -0.82
N ASP A 156 -16.16 -18.16 -0.75
CA ASP A 156 -15.84 -19.24 -1.68
C ASP A 156 -16.34 -18.92 -3.11
N GLU A 157 -17.50 -18.26 -3.25
CA GLU A 157 -18.06 -17.81 -4.54
C GLU A 157 -17.18 -16.74 -5.21
N VAL A 158 -16.71 -15.75 -4.44
CA VAL A 158 -15.93 -14.64 -5.00
C VAL A 158 -14.45 -14.98 -5.19
N ASN A 159 -13.95 -16.02 -4.51
CA ASN A 159 -12.58 -16.49 -4.63
C ASN A 159 -12.44 -17.55 -5.72
N SER A 160 -12.04 -17.16 -6.91
CA SER A 160 -11.88 -18.09 -8.05
C SER A 160 -10.85 -19.21 -7.81
N SER A 161 -9.63 -18.87 -7.38
CA SER A 161 -8.46 -19.76 -7.42
C SER A 161 -7.60 -19.74 -6.16
N LEU A 162 -7.70 -18.67 -5.37
CA LEU A 162 -6.99 -18.49 -4.12
C LEU A 162 -8.01 -18.16 -3.02
N PRO A 163 -7.92 -18.76 -1.83
CA PRO A 163 -8.80 -18.42 -0.71
C PRO A 163 -8.37 -17.08 -0.11
N ARG A 164 -8.86 -15.95 -0.64
CA ARG A 164 -8.46 -14.60 -0.20
C ARG A 164 -9.42 -14.02 0.83
N LEU A 165 -8.88 -13.16 1.68
CA LEU A 165 -9.60 -12.32 2.62
C LEU A 165 -8.89 -10.97 2.67
N ALA A 166 -9.58 -9.89 2.32
CA ALA A 166 -9.04 -8.54 2.39
C ALA A 166 -9.46 -7.83 3.68
N LEU A 167 -8.46 -7.26 4.34
CA LEU A 167 -8.56 -6.43 5.54
C LEU A 167 -8.18 -5.00 5.14
N LYS A 168 -9.19 -4.18 4.82
CA LYS A 168 -9.00 -2.79 4.42
C LYS A 168 -8.65 -1.93 5.64
N MET A 169 -7.50 -1.29 5.59
CA MET A 169 -6.97 -0.47 6.69
C MET A 169 -6.20 0.73 6.14
N ALA A 170 -6.51 1.94 6.61
CA ALA A 170 -5.82 3.16 6.19
C ALA A 170 -4.29 3.08 6.29
N THR A 171 -3.57 3.70 5.35
CA THR A 171 -2.10 3.75 5.38
C THR A 171 -1.62 4.40 6.67
N GLY A 172 -0.64 3.79 7.33
CA GLY A 172 -0.14 4.26 8.64
C GLY A 172 -0.92 3.75 9.85
N SER A 173 -2.07 3.08 9.67
CA SER A 173 -2.83 2.48 10.79
C SER A 173 -2.21 1.21 11.40
N GLY A 174 -1.11 0.71 10.84
CA GLY A 174 -0.32 -0.40 11.39
C GLY A 174 -0.65 -1.79 10.84
N LYS A 175 -0.72 -1.94 9.51
CA LYS A 175 -0.87 -3.24 8.81
C LYS A 175 0.11 -4.30 9.31
N THR A 176 1.38 -3.92 9.52
CA THR A 176 2.41 -4.81 10.05
C THR A 176 2.10 -5.32 11.47
N THR A 177 1.43 -4.52 12.32
CA THR A 177 0.97 -4.99 13.63
C THR A 177 -0.07 -6.09 13.48
N VAL A 178 -1.00 -5.95 12.53
CA VAL A 178 -2.02 -6.98 12.24
C VAL A 178 -1.38 -8.26 11.72
N MET A 179 -0.39 -8.17 10.84
CA MET A 179 0.39 -9.33 10.40
C MET A 179 1.02 -10.06 11.60
N ALA A 180 1.66 -9.33 12.53
CA ALA A 180 2.23 -9.92 13.75
C ALA A 180 1.16 -10.58 14.63
N ILE A 181 0.03 -9.91 14.87
CA ILE A 181 -1.09 -10.46 15.64
C ILE A 181 -1.59 -11.78 15.02
N LEU A 182 -1.78 -11.81 13.70
CA LEU A 182 -2.26 -12.99 12.99
C LEU A 182 -1.21 -14.13 12.97
N ILE A 183 0.06 -13.81 12.79
CA ILE A 183 1.16 -14.79 12.87
C ILE A 183 1.21 -15.41 14.27
N ALA A 184 1.08 -14.60 15.32
CA ALA A 184 1.06 -15.08 16.70
C ALA A 184 -0.11 -16.03 16.95
N TRP A 185 -1.33 -15.60 16.61
CA TRP A 185 -2.54 -16.40 16.73
C TRP A 185 -2.43 -17.75 16.01
N GLN A 186 -1.98 -17.74 14.75
CA GLN A 186 -1.84 -18.95 13.95
C GLN A 186 -0.76 -19.87 14.50
N THR A 187 0.42 -19.33 14.85
CA THR A 187 1.55 -20.13 15.31
C THR A 187 1.25 -20.81 16.64
N ILE A 188 0.78 -20.05 17.64
CA ILE A 188 0.52 -20.58 18.98
C ILE A 188 -0.50 -21.73 18.90
N ASN A 189 -1.59 -21.51 18.16
CA ASN A 189 -2.59 -22.55 17.96
C ASN A 189 -2.06 -23.76 17.17
N ALA A 190 -1.26 -23.55 16.13
CA ALA A 190 -0.68 -24.65 15.35
C ALA A 190 0.29 -25.51 16.16
N VAL A 191 1.03 -24.89 17.09
CA VAL A 191 1.98 -25.58 17.97
C VAL A 191 1.27 -26.39 19.04
N ARG A 192 0.25 -25.80 19.67
CA ARG A 192 -0.48 -26.44 20.78
C ARG A 192 -1.57 -27.41 20.32
N TYR A 193 -2.07 -27.25 19.09
CA TYR A 193 -3.01 -28.18 18.45
C TYR A 193 -2.47 -28.74 17.12
N PRO A 194 -1.41 -29.57 17.15
CA PRO A 194 -0.73 -30.04 15.94
C PRO A 194 -1.59 -30.94 15.03
N ARG A 195 -2.68 -31.52 15.56
CA ARG A 195 -3.65 -32.31 14.77
C ARG A 195 -4.67 -31.43 14.04
N SER A 196 -4.81 -30.17 14.41
CA SER A 196 -5.74 -29.24 13.77
C SER A 196 -5.17 -28.76 12.44
N LYS A 197 -5.97 -28.88 11.37
CA LYS A 197 -5.64 -28.31 10.06
C LYS A 197 -6.07 -26.84 9.92
N ARG A 198 -6.67 -26.26 10.97
CA ARG A 198 -7.20 -24.89 10.96
C ARG A 198 -6.11 -23.83 11.13
N PHE A 199 -4.93 -24.22 11.59
CA PHE A 199 -3.84 -23.31 11.91
C PHE A 199 -2.55 -23.71 11.20
N THR A 200 -1.66 -22.75 11.03
CA THR A 200 -0.36 -22.97 10.40
C THR A 200 0.75 -22.25 11.16
N ARG A 201 1.98 -22.72 10.96
CA ARG A 201 3.21 -22.07 11.43
C ARG A 201 4.10 -21.60 10.27
N GLY A 202 3.62 -21.73 9.03
CA GLY A 202 4.35 -21.33 7.83
C GLY A 202 3.70 -20.11 7.20
N PHE A 203 4.48 -19.04 7.04
CA PHE A 203 4.01 -17.74 6.57
C PHE A 203 4.88 -17.22 5.43
N LEU A 204 4.21 -16.83 4.35
CA LEU A 204 4.83 -16.10 3.24
C LEU A 204 4.30 -14.67 3.24
N ILE A 205 5.19 -13.70 3.39
CA ILE A 205 4.85 -12.28 3.27
C ILE A 205 5.36 -11.82 1.91
N VAL A 206 4.48 -11.27 1.09
CA VAL A 206 4.83 -10.71 -0.23
C VAL A 206 4.64 -9.20 -0.21
N THR A 207 5.67 -8.47 -0.64
CA THR A 207 5.72 -7.01 -0.68
C THR A 207 5.88 -6.49 -2.11
N PRO A 208 5.43 -5.24 -2.39
CA PRO A 208 5.63 -4.61 -3.69
C PRO A 208 7.10 -4.20 -3.90
N GLY A 209 7.81 -3.89 -2.82
CA GLY A 209 9.14 -3.32 -2.84
C GLY A 209 10.14 -4.00 -1.91
N ILE A 210 11.45 -3.95 -2.22
CA ILE A 210 12.51 -4.48 -1.35
C ILE A 210 12.70 -3.62 -0.10
N THR A 211 12.45 -2.31 -0.16
CA THR A 211 12.59 -1.44 1.01
C THR A 211 11.55 -1.80 2.07
N ILE A 212 10.33 -2.13 1.64
CA ILE A 212 9.25 -2.59 2.51
C ILE A 212 9.59 -3.99 3.06
N ARG A 213 10.06 -4.90 2.19
CA ARG A 213 10.51 -6.25 2.58
C ARG A 213 11.48 -6.20 3.76
N ASP A 214 12.49 -5.33 3.68
CA ASP A 214 13.56 -5.26 4.69
C ASP A 214 13.06 -4.64 6.01
N ARG A 215 12.10 -3.70 5.95
CA ARG A 215 11.43 -3.17 7.15
C ARG A 215 10.56 -4.20 7.85
N LEU A 216 9.97 -5.15 7.12
CA LEU A 216 9.12 -6.20 7.71
C LEU A 216 9.90 -7.26 8.49
N ARG A 217 11.24 -7.16 8.62
CA ARG A 217 12.05 -8.04 9.48
C ARG A 217 11.56 -8.09 10.93
N VAL A 218 10.91 -7.03 11.40
CA VAL A 218 10.26 -6.93 12.73
C VAL A 218 9.17 -8.00 12.97
N LEU A 219 8.70 -8.67 11.90
CA LEU A 219 7.79 -9.81 11.99
C LEU A 219 8.50 -11.13 12.35
N ARG A 220 9.84 -11.17 12.33
CA ARG A 220 10.61 -12.35 12.73
C ARG A 220 10.67 -12.41 14.26
N PRO A 221 10.24 -13.51 14.91
CA PRO A 221 10.24 -13.62 16.37
C PRO A 221 11.62 -13.42 17.01
N ASN A 222 12.67 -13.86 16.30
CA ASN A 222 14.05 -13.78 16.75
C ASN A 222 14.72 -12.42 16.48
N ASP A 223 14.05 -11.49 15.80
CA ASP A 223 14.58 -10.14 15.60
C ASP A 223 14.63 -9.40 16.96
N PRO A 224 15.72 -8.68 17.28
CA PRO A 224 15.81 -7.90 18.51
C PRO A 224 14.70 -6.85 18.64
N ASN A 225 14.23 -6.31 17.52
CA ASN A 225 13.16 -5.31 17.43
C ASN A 225 11.85 -5.96 16.98
N SER A 226 11.61 -7.23 17.36
CA SER A 226 10.40 -7.91 16.96
C SER A 226 9.16 -7.28 17.60
N TYR A 227 8.12 -7.07 16.80
CA TYR A 227 6.89 -6.43 17.25
C TYR A 227 6.20 -7.20 18.38
N TYR A 228 6.40 -8.52 18.45
CA TYR A 228 5.83 -9.34 19.52
C TYR A 228 6.32 -8.92 20.90
N ARG A 229 7.62 -8.61 21.03
CA ARG A 229 8.24 -8.18 22.29
C ARG A 229 8.08 -6.69 22.52
N GLU A 230 8.45 -5.86 21.53
CA GLU A 230 8.44 -4.40 21.63
C GLU A 230 7.04 -3.86 21.95
N ARG A 231 6.01 -4.42 21.32
CA ARG A 231 4.60 -4.00 21.50
C ARG A 231 3.82 -4.90 22.45
N LYS A 232 4.50 -5.82 23.14
CA LYS A 232 3.90 -6.79 24.08
C LYS A 232 2.64 -7.47 23.51
N LEU A 233 2.66 -7.87 22.23
CA LEU A 233 1.47 -8.41 21.55
C LEU A 233 1.05 -9.79 22.08
N ILE A 234 1.96 -10.49 22.76
CA ILE A 234 1.70 -11.81 23.34
C ILE A 234 2.25 -11.87 24.77
N SER A 235 1.61 -12.69 25.59
CA SER A 235 2.07 -12.96 26.94
C SER A 235 3.44 -13.65 26.92
N PRO A 236 4.35 -13.35 27.87
CA PRO A 236 5.73 -13.86 27.84
C PRO A 236 5.84 -15.39 27.80
N ASP A 237 4.89 -16.11 28.39
CA ASP A 237 4.86 -17.58 28.41
C ASP A 237 4.57 -18.19 27.03
N MET A 238 3.97 -17.43 26.10
CA MET A 238 3.66 -17.86 24.74
C MET A 238 4.75 -17.49 23.72
N LEU A 239 5.75 -16.69 24.10
CA LEU A 239 6.88 -16.34 23.23
C LEU A 239 7.67 -17.55 22.71
N PRO A 240 7.96 -18.60 23.51
CA PRO A 240 8.70 -19.76 23.02
C PRO A 240 7.95 -20.54 21.93
N ASP A 241 6.62 -20.56 21.96
CA ASP A 241 5.82 -21.22 20.92
C ASP A 241 5.99 -20.52 19.56
N LEU A 242 6.18 -19.19 19.59
CA LEU A 242 6.33 -18.36 18.40
C LEU A 242 7.65 -18.63 17.65
N GLU A 243 8.70 -19.08 18.33
CA GLU A 243 9.98 -19.44 17.69
C GLU A 243 9.85 -20.60 16.68
N ARG A 244 8.75 -21.36 16.75
CA ARG A 244 8.42 -22.42 15.79
C ARG A 244 7.83 -21.90 14.48
N ALA A 245 7.55 -20.60 14.38
CA ALA A 245 7.13 -19.98 13.12
C ALA A 245 8.23 -20.09 12.06
N ARG A 246 7.81 -20.28 10.81
CA ARG A 246 8.65 -20.18 9.62
C ARG A 246 8.10 -19.04 8.78
N ILE A 247 8.89 -17.97 8.66
CA ILE A 247 8.46 -16.72 8.06
C ILE A 247 9.41 -16.38 6.93
N VAL A 248 8.91 -16.42 5.70
CA VAL A 248 9.61 -15.94 4.51
C VAL A 248 9.02 -14.61 4.11
N ILE A 249 9.86 -13.59 3.96
CA ILE A 249 9.47 -12.26 3.48
C ILE A 249 10.15 -12.05 2.13
N THR A 250 9.36 -11.83 1.09
CA THR A 250 9.86 -11.69 -0.28
C THR A 250 9.18 -10.53 -1.00
N ASN A 251 9.84 -10.06 -2.06
CA ASN A 251 9.25 -9.15 -3.04
C ASN A 251 8.56 -9.96 -4.16
N TYR A 252 7.52 -9.42 -4.78
CA TYR A 252 6.81 -10.10 -5.88
C TYR A 252 7.69 -10.38 -7.11
N HIS A 253 8.66 -9.53 -7.43
CA HIS A 253 9.62 -9.75 -8.53
C HIS A 253 10.42 -11.03 -8.35
N ALA A 254 10.56 -11.53 -7.11
CA ALA A 254 11.26 -12.78 -6.86
C ALA A 254 10.59 -13.99 -7.54
N PHE A 255 9.28 -13.90 -7.82
CA PHE A 255 8.54 -14.92 -8.57
C PHE A 255 8.91 -15.01 -10.05
N LYS A 256 9.63 -14.01 -10.60
CA LYS A 256 10.13 -14.07 -11.97
C LYS A 256 11.11 -15.23 -12.10
N ARG A 257 10.81 -16.16 -13.00
CA ARG A 257 11.69 -17.29 -13.35
C ARG A 257 12.98 -16.72 -13.97
N ARG A 258 14.13 -17.18 -13.48
CA ARG A 258 15.44 -16.75 -13.98
C ARG A 258 15.99 -17.76 -15.00
N GLU A 259 16.89 -17.31 -15.86
CA GLU A 259 17.66 -18.23 -16.68
C GLU A 259 18.68 -18.98 -15.79
N ARG A 260 18.80 -20.29 -16.01
CA ARG A 260 19.69 -21.21 -15.30
C ARG A 260 21.11 -21.19 -15.84
N LEU A 261 21.27 -20.74 -17.08
CA LEU A 261 22.53 -20.71 -17.81
C LEU A 261 22.64 -19.35 -18.51
N GLU A 262 23.69 -18.58 -18.19
CA GLU A 262 24.04 -17.38 -18.96
C GLU A 262 24.72 -17.82 -20.25
N ILE A 263 23.90 -18.07 -21.28
CA ILE A 263 24.40 -18.44 -22.61
C ILE A 263 24.49 -17.17 -23.44
N SER A 264 25.68 -16.87 -23.97
CA SER A 264 25.85 -15.77 -24.92
C SER A 264 24.92 -15.98 -26.14
N LYS A 265 24.36 -14.89 -26.71
CA LYS A 265 23.41 -14.98 -27.84
C LYS A 265 23.95 -15.82 -29.01
N GLY A 266 25.25 -15.73 -29.29
CA GLY A 266 25.89 -16.52 -30.35
C GLY A 266 25.93 -18.01 -30.07
N THR A 267 26.20 -18.42 -28.83
CA THR A 267 26.21 -19.82 -28.41
C THR A 267 24.80 -20.41 -28.36
N ARG A 268 23.79 -19.63 -27.94
CA ARG A 268 22.38 -20.07 -27.93
C ARG A 268 21.91 -20.40 -29.35
N ASN A 269 22.15 -19.50 -30.31
CA ASN A 269 21.79 -19.70 -31.72
C ASN A 269 22.53 -20.89 -32.36
N LEU A 270 23.79 -21.13 -31.98
CA LEU A 270 24.57 -22.26 -32.51
C LEU A 270 24.06 -23.61 -31.99
N ILE A 271 23.60 -23.67 -30.75
CA ILE A 271 23.07 -24.90 -30.15
C ILE A 271 21.65 -25.17 -30.71
N GLU A 272 20.78 -24.15 -30.78
CA GLU A 272 19.46 -24.28 -31.39
C GLU A 272 19.53 -24.70 -32.86
N GLY A 273 20.54 -24.23 -33.61
CA GLY A 273 20.79 -24.65 -34.99
C GLY A 273 21.38 -26.05 -35.17
N ARG A 274 21.79 -26.73 -34.09
CA ARG A 274 22.40 -28.09 -34.13
C ARG A 274 21.50 -29.19 -33.58
N VAL A 275 20.32 -28.87 -33.02
CA VAL A 275 19.36 -29.89 -32.57
C VAL A 275 18.63 -30.48 -33.78
N PRO A 276 18.72 -31.79 -34.06
CA PRO A 276 17.97 -32.40 -35.15
C PRO A 276 16.52 -32.69 -34.72
N ALA A 277 15.57 -32.17 -35.49
CA ALA A 277 14.26 -32.78 -35.77
C ALA A 277 13.24 -33.03 -34.63
N GLN A 278 13.28 -32.31 -33.52
CA GLN A 278 12.11 -32.11 -32.63
C GLN A 278 12.20 -30.67 -32.13
N GLY A 279 11.25 -29.81 -32.50
CA GLY A 279 11.29 -28.36 -32.25
C GLY A 279 11.20 -27.92 -30.78
N GLU A 280 11.90 -28.59 -29.87
CA GLU A 280 12.05 -28.18 -28.47
C GLU A 280 13.24 -27.24 -28.34
N SER A 281 12.95 -25.94 -28.18
CA SER A 281 13.91 -24.96 -27.71
C SER A 281 14.50 -25.40 -26.36
N ILE A 282 15.78 -25.13 -26.10
CA ILE A 282 16.39 -25.41 -24.80
C ILE A 282 15.69 -24.55 -23.73
N ASP A 283 14.87 -25.19 -22.87
CA ASP A 283 14.29 -24.50 -21.71
C ASP A 283 15.39 -24.25 -20.66
N THR A 284 16.01 -23.09 -20.78
CA THR A 284 17.00 -22.61 -19.83
C THR A 284 16.36 -21.94 -18.62
N LEU A 285 15.02 -21.78 -18.55
CA LEU A 285 14.37 -21.12 -17.42
C LEU A 285 14.26 -22.07 -16.21
N GLU A 286 14.37 -21.50 -15.00
CA GLU A 286 14.06 -22.20 -13.75
C GLU A 286 12.69 -22.87 -13.84
N THR A 287 12.51 -24.11 -13.38
CA THR A 287 11.15 -24.65 -13.24
C THR A 287 10.38 -23.91 -12.13
N GLU A 288 9.06 -24.02 -12.11
CA GLU A 288 8.24 -23.48 -11.00
C GLU A 288 8.74 -23.93 -9.63
N GLY A 289 9.10 -25.21 -9.49
CA GLY A 289 9.62 -25.75 -8.23
C GLY A 289 10.98 -25.18 -7.85
N GLN A 290 11.87 -24.94 -8.83
CA GLN A 290 13.16 -24.28 -8.58
C GLN A 290 12.98 -22.83 -8.17
N MET A 291 12.08 -22.10 -8.84
CA MET A 291 11.71 -20.73 -8.47
C MET A 291 11.19 -20.70 -7.03
N LEU A 292 10.25 -21.57 -6.65
CA LEU A 292 9.73 -21.62 -5.27
C LEU A 292 10.83 -21.96 -4.25
N LYS A 293 11.74 -22.90 -4.56
CA LYS A 293 12.87 -23.22 -3.69
C LYS A 293 13.78 -22.00 -3.47
N ARG A 294 13.99 -21.18 -4.50
CA ARG A 294 14.77 -19.93 -4.39
C ARG A 294 14.03 -18.85 -3.59
N VAL A 295 12.73 -18.68 -3.83
CA VAL A 295 11.93 -17.60 -3.22
C VAL A 295 11.56 -17.91 -1.77
N MET A 296 11.21 -19.15 -1.47
CA MET A 296 10.64 -19.57 -0.19
C MET A 296 11.12 -20.95 0.27
N GLY A 297 12.43 -21.22 0.10
CA GLY A 297 13.06 -22.48 0.48
C GLY A 297 12.70 -22.97 1.89
N ASP A 298 12.63 -22.07 2.87
CA ASP A 298 12.31 -22.39 4.26
C ASP A 298 10.86 -22.90 4.49
N LEU A 299 9.97 -22.67 3.52
CA LEU A 299 8.58 -23.17 3.54
C LEU A 299 8.43 -24.47 2.73
N MET A 300 9.47 -24.91 2.03
CA MET A 300 9.43 -26.16 1.27
C MET A 300 9.20 -27.35 2.21
N GLY A 301 8.25 -28.21 1.87
CA GLY A 301 7.86 -29.37 2.69
C GLY A 301 6.78 -29.06 3.74
N MET A 302 6.45 -27.78 3.96
CA MET A 302 5.24 -27.42 4.69
C MET A 302 4.00 -27.57 3.79
N LYS A 303 2.83 -27.68 4.40
CA LYS A 303 1.53 -27.65 3.71
C LYS A 303 0.64 -26.62 4.37
N ASN A 304 -0.29 -26.05 3.59
CA ASN A 304 -1.29 -25.10 4.09
C ASN A 304 -0.65 -23.88 4.76
N ILE A 305 0.30 -23.23 4.06
CA ILE A 305 0.90 -21.98 4.54
C ILE A 305 -0.11 -20.84 4.46
N GLN A 306 0.08 -19.80 5.27
CA GLN A 306 -0.69 -18.57 5.18
C GLN A 306 0.13 -17.51 4.46
N VAL A 307 -0.49 -16.80 3.51
CA VAL A 307 0.14 -15.70 2.80
C VAL A 307 -0.37 -14.38 3.35
N PHE A 308 0.53 -13.44 3.64
CA PHE A 308 0.19 -12.04 3.85
C PHE A 308 0.64 -11.24 2.65
N ASN A 309 -0.30 -10.53 2.05
CA ASN A 309 -0.08 -9.74 0.85
C ASN A 309 -0.18 -8.26 1.21
N ASP A 310 0.95 -7.57 1.22
CA ASP A 310 0.99 -6.13 1.50
C ASP A 310 0.80 -5.35 0.20
N GLU A 311 0.00 -4.27 0.27
CA GLU A 311 -0.41 -3.50 -0.91
C GLU A 311 -1.11 -4.36 -1.98
N ALA A 312 -2.07 -5.16 -1.51
CA ALA A 312 -2.77 -6.15 -2.32
C ALA A 312 -3.45 -5.63 -3.60
N HIS A 313 -3.62 -4.32 -3.73
CA HIS A 313 -4.14 -3.67 -4.95
C HIS A 313 -3.24 -3.85 -6.16
N HIS A 314 -1.98 -4.26 -5.98
CA HIS A 314 -1.08 -4.69 -7.04
C HIS A 314 -1.18 -6.18 -7.37
N CYS A 315 -2.03 -6.95 -6.68
CA CYS A 315 -2.11 -8.40 -6.83
C CYS A 315 -3.55 -8.81 -7.14
N TYR A 316 -3.93 -8.74 -8.41
CA TYR A 316 -5.24 -9.13 -8.90
C TYR A 316 -5.13 -9.90 -10.21
N ARG A 317 -6.22 -10.59 -10.55
CA ARG A 317 -6.42 -11.18 -11.87
C ARG A 317 -7.18 -10.19 -12.72
N GLU A 318 -6.72 -9.97 -13.95
CA GLU A 318 -7.44 -9.20 -14.94
C GLU A 318 -8.77 -9.89 -15.30
N LYS A 319 -9.83 -9.10 -15.53
CA LYS A 319 -11.13 -9.63 -15.98
C LYS A 319 -10.99 -10.10 -17.43
N PHE A 320 -11.32 -11.36 -17.70
CA PHE A 320 -11.41 -11.87 -19.07
C PHE A 320 -12.71 -11.40 -19.72
N GLY A 321 -12.65 -10.70 -20.85
CA GLY A 321 -13.83 -10.27 -21.62
C GLY A 321 -13.77 -8.81 -22.07
N GLU A 322 -14.92 -8.22 -22.40
CA GLU A 322 -15.02 -6.79 -22.64
C GLU A 322 -14.69 -6.03 -21.36
N ALA A 323 -13.68 -5.15 -21.43
CA ALA A 323 -13.33 -4.28 -20.32
C ALA A 323 -14.50 -3.33 -20.04
N GLU A 324 -14.86 -3.18 -18.76
CA GLU A 324 -15.83 -2.16 -18.33
C GLU A 324 -15.29 -0.72 -18.51
N GLU A 325 -13.98 -0.61 -18.77
CA GLU A 325 -13.30 0.65 -19.06
C GLU A 325 -13.21 0.89 -20.57
N GLY A 326 -13.45 2.13 -20.98
CA GLY A 326 -13.23 2.56 -22.36
C GLY A 326 -11.76 2.46 -22.80
N PRO A 327 -11.46 2.57 -24.11
CA PRO A 327 -10.12 2.37 -24.63
C PRO A 327 -9.10 3.37 -24.06
N LEU A 328 -8.05 2.85 -23.42
CA LEU A 328 -6.91 3.63 -22.92
C LEU A 328 -6.03 4.14 -24.08
N LYS A 329 -5.53 5.37 -23.99
CA LYS A 329 -4.65 5.99 -25.00
C LYS A 329 -3.38 6.56 -24.38
N GLY A 330 -2.28 6.55 -25.12
CA GLY A 330 -1.06 7.28 -24.76
C GLY A 330 -0.28 6.69 -23.58
N GLU A 331 0.07 7.53 -22.61
CA GLU A 331 0.85 7.16 -21.41
C GLU A 331 0.03 6.28 -20.45
N ASP A 332 -1.26 6.60 -20.26
CA ASP A 332 -2.21 5.82 -19.45
C ASP A 332 -2.24 4.34 -19.84
N LYS A 333 -2.17 4.05 -21.15
CA LYS A 333 -2.17 2.66 -21.66
C LYS A 333 -0.90 1.93 -21.23
N LYS A 334 0.26 2.58 -21.30
CA LYS A 334 1.55 1.96 -20.95
C LYS A 334 1.66 1.71 -19.45
N GLU A 335 1.15 2.64 -18.64
CA GLU A 335 1.11 2.48 -17.19
C GLU A 335 0.19 1.32 -16.79
N ALA A 336 -1.01 1.25 -17.39
CA ALA A 336 -1.93 0.14 -17.20
C ALA A 336 -1.31 -1.20 -17.62
N GLU A 337 -0.67 -1.28 -18.79
CA GLU A 337 0.03 -2.50 -19.26
C GLU A 337 1.10 -2.95 -18.25
N LYS A 338 1.95 -2.03 -17.76
CA LYS A 338 2.96 -2.33 -16.73
C LYS A 338 2.35 -2.83 -15.42
N ASN A 339 1.30 -2.16 -14.95
CA ASN A 339 0.60 -2.54 -13.72
C ASN A 339 -0.03 -3.93 -13.84
N SER A 340 -0.65 -4.23 -14.99
CA SER A 340 -1.23 -5.55 -15.27
C SER A 340 -0.17 -6.63 -15.41
N GLU A 341 0.99 -6.35 -16.01
CA GLU A 341 2.13 -7.29 -16.03
C GLU A 341 2.65 -7.60 -14.61
N ALA A 342 2.84 -6.58 -13.78
CA ALA A 342 3.25 -6.73 -12.39
C ALA A 342 2.22 -7.54 -11.58
N ALA A 343 0.93 -7.22 -11.73
CA ALA A 343 -0.15 -7.94 -11.08
C ALA A 343 -0.23 -9.40 -11.51
N ARG A 344 -0.04 -9.67 -12.80
CA ARG A 344 0.01 -11.03 -13.36
C ARG A 344 1.18 -11.84 -12.81
N LEU A 345 2.37 -11.24 -12.72
CA LEU A 345 3.54 -11.89 -12.12
C LEU A 345 3.29 -12.22 -10.65
N TRP A 346 2.71 -11.29 -9.90
CA TRP A 346 2.43 -11.47 -8.48
C TRP A 346 1.41 -12.58 -8.24
N ILE A 347 0.23 -12.51 -8.88
CA ILE A 347 -0.84 -13.49 -8.68
C ILE A 347 -0.41 -14.89 -9.15
N SER A 348 0.30 -15.00 -10.28
CA SER A 348 0.80 -16.28 -10.78
C SER A 348 1.79 -16.93 -9.81
N GLY A 349 2.67 -16.16 -9.18
CA GLY A 349 3.54 -16.63 -8.11
C GLY A 349 2.76 -17.25 -6.93
N LEU A 350 1.68 -16.59 -6.51
CA LEU A 350 0.80 -17.10 -5.44
C LEU A 350 0.04 -18.35 -5.86
N GLU A 351 -0.45 -18.44 -7.09
CA GLU A 351 -1.11 -19.64 -7.59
C GLU A 351 -0.18 -20.84 -7.72
N THR A 352 1.03 -20.63 -8.24
CA THR A 352 2.06 -21.67 -8.28
C THR A 352 2.37 -22.14 -6.86
N THR A 353 2.42 -21.23 -5.89
CA THR A 353 2.56 -21.57 -4.47
C THR A 353 1.37 -22.39 -3.95
N ALA A 354 0.14 -22.00 -4.26
CA ALA A 354 -1.06 -22.76 -3.90
C ALA A 354 -1.05 -24.18 -4.47
N LYS A 355 -0.63 -24.34 -5.73
CA LYS A 355 -0.59 -25.64 -6.42
C LYS A 355 0.50 -26.57 -5.87
N LYS A 356 1.69 -26.04 -5.53
CA LYS A 356 2.85 -26.86 -5.15
C LYS A 356 3.01 -27.07 -3.63
N ILE A 357 2.71 -26.05 -2.82
CA ILE A 357 2.89 -26.07 -1.36
C ILE A 357 1.53 -26.14 -0.64
N GLY A 358 0.49 -25.52 -1.21
CA GLY A 358 -0.82 -25.39 -0.60
C GLY A 358 -0.93 -24.12 0.23
N ILE A 359 -1.85 -23.24 -0.16
CA ILE A 359 -2.17 -22.01 0.57
C ILE A 359 -3.47 -22.22 1.34
N ARG A 360 -3.42 -21.97 2.65
CA ARG A 360 -4.58 -22.00 3.52
C ARG A 360 -5.51 -20.81 3.28
N ARG A 361 -4.92 -19.62 3.25
CA ARG A 361 -5.59 -18.34 3.08
C ARG A 361 -4.56 -17.29 2.67
N VAL A 362 -4.93 -16.41 1.74
CA VAL A 362 -4.23 -15.17 1.45
C VAL A 362 -4.93 -14.06 2.22
N VAL A 363 -4.22 -13.41 3.14
CA VAL A 363 -4.72 -12.24 3.85
C VAL A 363 -4.15 -11.01 3.16
N ASP A 364 -5.02 -10.29 2.46
CA ASP A 364 -4.69 -9.05 1.76
C ASP A 364 -4.80 -7.88 2.73
N LEU A 365 -3.70 -7.14 2.94
CA LEU A 365 -3.68 -5.92 3.74
C LEU A 365 -3.40 -4.72 2.83
N SER A 366 -4.38 -3.85 2.68
CA SER A 366 -4.29 -2.67 1.81
C SER A 366 -5.17 -1.55 2.33
N ALA A 367 -4.76 -0.29 2.12
CA ALA A 367 -5.65 0.86 2.34
C ALA A 367 -6.68 1.00 1.22
N THR A 368 -6.34 0.45 0.07
CA THR A 368 -6.99 0.66 -1.21
C THR A 368 -7.21 -0.68 -1.90
N PRO A 369 -7.87 -1.70 -1.30
CA PRO A 369 -8.05 -2.99 -1.96
C PRO A 369 -9.12 -2.88 -3.06
N PHE A 370 -8.85 -2.08 -4.08
CA PHE A 370 -9.67 -1.87 -5.24
C PHE A 370 -8.91 -2.22 -6.51
N PHE A 371 -9.65 -2.46 -7.57
CA PHE A 371 -9.09 -2.68 -8.89
C PHE A 371 -8.55 -1.37 -9.47
N LEU A 372 -7.34 -1.44 -10.01
CA LEU A 372 -6.69 -0.34 -10.71
C LEU A 372 -7.22 -0.22 -12.14
N ARG A 373 -7.04 0.96 -12.72
CA ARG A 373 -7.30 1.19 -14.14
C ARG A 373 -6.52 0.21 -15.02
N GLY A 374 -7.18 -0.32 -16.04
CA GLY A 374 -6.62 -1.35 -16.93
C GLY A 374 -6.67 -2.78 -16.39
N SER A 375 -7.35 -3.02 -15.26
CA SER A 375 -7.60 -4.35 -14.71
C SER A 375 -8.76 -5.10 -15.39
N GLY A 376 -9.51 -4.43 -16.25
CA GLY A 376 -10.75 -4.93 -16.86
C GLY A 376 -11.99 -4.79 -15.96
N TYR A 377 -11.82 -4.46 -14.68
CA TYR A 377 -12.89 -4.03 -13.77
C TYR A 377 -12.99 -2.50 -13.77
N ALA A 378 -14.16 -1.96 -13.41
CA ALA A 378 -14.28 -0.53 -13.16
C ALA A 378 -13.30 -0.06 -12.05
N GLU A 379 -12.43 0.91 -12.38
CA GLU A 379 -11.51 1.56 -11.44
C GLU A 379 -12.19 1.95 -10.12
N GLY A 380 -11.52 1.67 -8.99
CA GLY A 380 -12.03 1.98 -7.66
C GLY A 380 -13.03 0.97 -7.10
N THR A 381 -13.40 -0.07 -7.86
CA THR A 381 -14.21 -1.19 -7.34
C THR A 381 -13.44 -1.99 -6.30
N LEU A 382 -13.99 -2.10 -5.09
CA LEU A 382 -13.41 -2.85 -3.98
C LEU A 382 -13.35 -4.34 -4.31
N PHE A 383 -12.27 -5.01 -3.90
CA PHE A 383 -12.13 -6.45 -4.03
C PHE A 383 -13.29 -7.18 -3.36
N PRO A 384 -14.01 -8.07 -4.07
CA PRO A 384 -15.17 -8.80 -3.54
C PRO A 384 -14.90 -9.54 -2.23
N TRP A 385 -13.67 -10.03 -2.03
CA TRP A 385 -13.25 -10.73 -0.81
C TRP A 385 -12.87 -9.81 0.36
N THR A 386 -13.19 -8.50 0.30
CA THR A 386 -13.03 -7.57 1.43
C THR A 386 -14.15 -7.77 2.43
N LEU A 387 -13.82 -8.19 3.65
CA LEU A 387 -14.80 -8.41 4.74
C LEU A 387 -14.50 -7.62 6.01
N SER A 388 -13.39 -6.88 6.05
CA SER A 388 -13.09 -5.93 7.11
C SER A 388 -12.78 -4.59 6.46
N ASP A 389 -13.50 -3.54 6.86
CA ASP A 389 -13.28 -2.18 6.40
C ASP A 389 -13.11 -1.23 7.58
N PHE A 390 -11.91 -0.64 7.67
CA PHE A 390 -11.64 0.53 8.50
C PHE A 390 -11.14 1.66 7.58
N SER A 391 -12.06 2.57 7.25
CA SER A 391 -11.86 3.55 6.19
C SER A 391 -10.83 4.62 6.56
N LEU A 392 -10.36 5.39 5.57
CA LEU A 392 -9.52 6.55 5.81
C LEU A 392 -10.22 7.58 6.71
N MET A 393 -11.54 7.76 6.54
CA MET A 393 -12.34 8.66 7.39
C MET A 393 -12.38 8.17 8.83
N ASP A 394 -12.63 6.87 9.06
CA ASP A 394 -12.60 6.31 10.42
C ASP A 394 -11.23 6.53 11.05
N ALA A 395 -10.14 6.35 10.29
CA ALA A 395 -8.78 6.57 10.78
C ALA A 395 -8.46 8.04 11.10
N ILE A 396 -8.96 8.99 10.32
CA ILE A 396 -8.85 10.43 10.59
C ILE A 396 -9.67 10.79 11.84
N GLU A 397 -10.93 10.33 11.91
CA GLU A 397 -11.85 10.60 13.01
C GLU A 397 -11.41 9.96 14.32
N CYS A 398 -10.59 8.90 14.28
CA CYS A 398 -9.97 8.28 15.43
C CYS A 398 -8.59 8.85 15.78
N GLY A 399 -8.06 9.82 15.01
CA GLY A 399 -6.74 10.39 15.23
C GLY A 399 -5.56 9.44 14.94
N ILE A 400 -5.80 8.36 14.18
CA ILE A 400 -4.79 7.38 13.80
C ILE A 400 -3.96 7.88 12.61
N VAL A 401 -4.61 8.59 11.68
CA VAL A 401 -4.00 9.10 10.45
C VAL A 401 -4.21 10.61 10.36
N LYS A 402 -3.24 11.31 9.78
CA LYS A 402 -3.32 12.76 9.55
C LYS A 402 -4.34 13.09 8.46
N LEU A 403 -5.04 14.21 8.62
CA LEU A 403 -5.91 14.74 7.59
C LEU A 403 -5.06 15.27 6.40
N PRO A 404 -5.21 14.73 5.17
CA PRO A 404 -4.55 15.30 4.01
C PRO A 404 -5.09 16.70 3.73
N ARG A 405 -4.20 17.66 3.50
CA ARG A 405 -4.54 19.00 3.04
C ARG A 405 -4.16 19.13 1.57
N VAL A 406 -5.14 19.45 0.73
CA VAL A 406 -4.91 19.79 -0.69
C VAL A 406 -4.82 21.31 -0.79
N PRO A 407 -3.92 21.89 -1.60
CA PRO A 407 -3.91 23.32 -1.85
C PRO A 407 -5.23 23.78 -2.46
N ILE A 408 -5.89 24.77 -1.84
CA ILE A 408 -7.17 25.34 -2.30
C ILE A 408 -6.99 26.76 -2.84
N VAL A 409 -5.84 27.42 -2.56
CA VAL A 409 -5.61 28.82 -2.90
C VAL A 409 -4.40 28.94 -3.81
N ASP A 410 -4.62 29.47 -5.02
CA ASP A 410 -3.56 30.03 -5.85
C ASP A 410 -3.28 31.45 -5.36
N ASN A 411 -2.01 31.84 -5.23
CA ASN A 411 -1.63 33.25 -5.05
C ASN A 411 -1.77 34.07 -6.37
N VAL A 412 -2.59 33.61 -7.31
CA VAL A 412 -2.80 34.24 -8.63
C VAL A 412 -4.19 34.89 -8.65
N PRO A 413 -4.28 36.24 -8.65
CA PRO A 413 -5.56 36.93 -8.78
C PRO A 413 -6.29 36.54 -10.08
N GLY A 414 -7.54 36.08 -9.98
CA GLY A 414 -8.43 35.89 -11.13
C GLY A 414 -8.50 34.50 -11.77
N ALA A 415 -8.00 33.43 -11.14
CA ALA A 415 -8.21 32.05 -11.60
C ALA A 415 -9.30 31.35 -10.76
N ASP A 416 -10.42 30.97 -11.40
CA ASP A 416 -11.57 30.31 -10.74
C ASP A 416 -11.32 28.82 -10.37
N ILE A 417 -10.23 28.22 -10.84
CA ILE A 417 -9.75 26.87 -10.46
C ILE A 417 -8.34 27.04 -9.89
N PRO A 418 -7.98 26.37 -8.76
CA PRO A 418 -6.61 26.34 -8.30
C PRO A 418 -5.73 25.62 -9.36
N LYS A 419 -5.00 26.39 -10.17
CA LYS A 419 -4.06 25.93 -11.20
C LYS A 419 -3.04 24.97 -10.61
N PHE A 420 -2.68 25.13 -9.33
CA PHE A 420 -1.77 24.21 -8.65
C PHE A 420 -2.33 22.80 -8.46
N ARG A 421 -3.65 22.64 -8.35
CA ARG A 421 -4.26 21.30 -8.18
C ARG A 421 -4.12 20.44 -9.44
N ASN A 422 -4.23 21.04 -10.62
CA ASN A 422 -4.10 20.37 -11.91
C ASN A 422 -2.86 20.83 -12.69
N LEU A 423 -1.76 21.10 -11.98
CA LEU A 423 -0.54 21.70 -12.54
C LEU A 423 -0.06 20.98 -13.81
N TRP A 424 -0.07 19.63 -13.79
CA TRP A 424 0.41 18.81 -14.92
C TRP A 424 -0.32 19.09 -16.23
N GLN A 425 -1.62 19.38 -16.20
CA GLN A 425 -2.40 19.70 -17.41
C GLN A 425 -1.90 20.98 -18.09
N HIS A 426 -1.36 21.91 -17.30
CA HIS A 426 -0.86 23.20 -17.77
C HIS A 426 0.62 23.16 -18.18
N ILE A 427 1.43 22.31 -17.55
CA ILE A 427 2.88 22.26 -17.79
C ILE A 427 3.32 21.08 -18.65
N GLY A 428 2.57 19.99 -18.73
CA GLY A 428 3.03 18.70 -19.29
C GLY A 428 3.55 18.77 -20.73
N LYS A 429 3.01 19.67 -21.57
CA LYS A 429 3.50 19.89 -22.95
C LYS A 429 4.88 20.56 -23.02
N ARG A 430 5.25 21.33 -21.99
CA ARG A 430 6.53 22.04 -21.82
C ARG A 430 7.56 21.21 -21.05
N MET A 431 7.15 20.08 -20.47
CA MET A 431 8.02 19.20 -19.68
C MET A 431 8.60 18.06 -20.54
N PRO A 432 9.75 17.48 -20.14
CA PRO A 432 10.36 16.36 -20.87
C PRO A 432 9.46 15.13 -20.92
N LYS A 433 9.35 14.53 -22.12
CA LYS A 433 8.48 13.37 -22.40
C LYS A 433 9.18 12.00 -22.33
N LYS A 434 10.51 11.93 -22.24
CA LYS A 434 11.27 10.65 -22.21
C LYS A 434 12.53 10.73 -21.34
N GLY A 435 13.00 9.56 -20.91
CA GLY A 435 14.19 9.40 -20.06
C GLY A 435 15.48 9.98 -20.65
N ARG A 436 16.45 10.21 -19.76
CA ARG A 436 17.73 10.94 -19.95
C ARG A 436 18.42 10.79 -21.31
N GLY A 437 18.42 9.60 -21.91
CA GLY A 437 19.23 9.30 -23.11
C GLY A 437 18.78 9.92 -24.45
N LYS A 438 17.66 10.65 -24.51
CA LYS A 438 17.18 11.30 -25.76
C LYS A 438 16.84 12.78 -25.63
N VAL A 439 17.09 13.38 -24.46
CA VAL A 439 16.82 14.78 -24.20
C VAL A 439 18.17 15.47 -24.14
N GLY A 440 18.52 16.26 -25.17
CA GLY A 440 19.68 17.16 -25.07
C GLY A 440 19.56 18.03 -23.83
N ALA A 441 20.69 18.48 -23.28
CA ALA A 441 20.79 19.24 -22.03
C ALA A 441 19.70 20.32 -21.93
N GLN A 442 18.61 20.02 -21.22
CA GLN A 442 17.58 20.99 -20.92
C GLN A 442 18.05 21.78 -19.71
N ASP A 443 17.95 23.11 -19.80
CA ASP A 443 18.36 24.02 -18.76
C ASP A 443 17.41 23.89 -17.54
N PRO A 444 17.91 23.55 -16.33
CA PRO A 444 17.10 23.55 -15.11
C PRO A 444 16.42 24.89 -14.83
N LEU A 445 16.91 26.01 -15.39
CA LEU A 445 16.27 27.33 -15.25
C LEU A 445 15.09 27.54 -16.20
N SER A 446 14.92 26.70 -17.22
CA SER A 446 13.78 26.79 -18.16
C SER A 446 12.52 26.11 -17.65
N LEU A 447 12.42 25.81 -16.35
CA LEU A 447 11.20 25.24 -15.77
C LEU A 447 10.01 26.21 -15.94
N PRO A 448 8.80 25.71 -16.24
CA PRO A 448 7.62 26.56 -16.37
C PRO A 448 7.40 27.43 -15.13
N THR A 449 7.05 28.69 -15.32
CA THR A 449 6.83 29.66 -14.22
C THR A 449 5.77 29.16 -13.25
N GLU A 450 4.73 28.47 -13.74
CA GLU A 450 3.69 27.88 -12.90
C GLU A 450 4.23 26.82 -11.94
N LEU A 451 5.23 26.04 -12.37
CA LEU A 451 5.91 25.06 -11.52
C LEU A 451 6.81 25.75 -10.50
N GLN A 452 7.55 26.79 -10.91
CA GLN A 452 8.41 27.57 -10.00
C GLN A 452 7.56 28.20 -8.89
N SER A 453 6.46 28.87 -9.25
CA SER A 453 5.54 29.49 -8.29
C SER A 453 4.87 28.47 -7.35
N ALA A 454 4.54 27.27 -7.85
CA ALA A 454 4.02 26.20 -7.00
C ALA A 454 5.07 25.70 -6.00
N LEU A 455 6.32 25.53 -6.43
CA LEU A 455 7.43 25.13 -5.58
C LEU A 455 7.72 26.18 -4.51
N GLU A 456 7.78 27.46 -4.86
CA GLU A 456 8.00 28.57 -3.93
C GLU A 456 6.88 28.67 -2.89
N ALA A 457 5.62 28.53 -3.29
CA ALA A 457 4.49 28.57 -2.36
C ALA A 457 4.54 27.43 -1.33
N LEU A 458 4.80 26.20 -1.80
CA LEU A 458 4.92 25.03 -0.91
C LEU A 458 6.17 25.13 -0.01
N TYR A 459 7.27 25.65 -0.56
CA TYR A 459 8.49 25.91 0.19
C TYR A 459 8.28 26.96 1.29
N GLY A 460 7.53 28.04 1.03
CA GLY A 460 7.22 29.05 2.04
C GLY A 460 6.50 28.44 3.25
N ASN A 461 5.52 27.57 3.01
CA ASN A 461 4.83 26.84 4.08
C ASN A 461 5.75 25.87 4.84
N TYR A 462 6.65 25.19 4.11
CA TYR A 462 7.68 24.35 4.72
C TYR A 462 8.59 25.16 5.63
N ALA A 463 9.08 26.32 5.19
CA ALA A 463 10.01 27.16 5.95
C ALA A 463 9.38 27.66 7.26
N GLU A 464 8.11 28.07 7.24
CA GLU A 464 7.37 28.44 8.44
C GLU A 464 7.23 27.25 9.41
N THR A 465 6.91 26.06 8.88
CA THR A 465 6.81 24.83 9.68
C THR A 465 8.15 24.42 10.27
N PHE A 466 9.22 24.52 9.48
CA PHE A 466 10.59 24.22 9.88
C PHE A 466 11.02 25.11 11.06
N ALA A 467 10.83 26.43 10.94
CA ALA A 467 11.14 27.38 12.01
C ALA A 467 10.38 27.07 13.31
N ARG A 468 9.08 26.75 13.22
CA ARG A 468 8.27 26.33 14.38
C ARG A 468 8.80 25.05 15.02
N TRP A 469 9.26 24.09 14.23
CA TRP A 469 9.80 22.82 14.74
C TRP A 469 11.16 23.00 15.41
N GLU A 470 12.00 23.91 14.87
CA GLU A 470 13.26 24.30 15.51
C GLU A 470 13.02 25.00 16.86
N GLU A 471 12.08 25.94 16.92
CA GLU A 471 11.68 26.62 18.16
C GLU A 471 11.18 25.62 19.21
N ALA A 472 10.35 24.66 18.77
CA ALA A 472 9.85 23.58 19.62
C ALA A 472 10.89 22.50 19.94
N ARG A 473 12.13 22.61 19.44
CA ARG A 473 13.23 21.63 19.61
C ARG A 473 12.83 20.22 19.23
N THR A 474 12.08 20.09 18.14
CA THR A 474 11.68 18.77 17.59
C THR A 474 12.95 18.04 17.12
N PRO A 475 13.14 16.75 17.44
CA PRO A 475 14.40 16.05 17.18
C PRO A 475 14.72 15.80 15.69
N ALA A 476 13.74 15.96 14.80
CA ALA A 476 13.90 15.79 13.37
C ALA A 476 13.17 16.91 12.61
N PRO A 477 13.74 17.45 11.52
CA PRO A 477 13.08 18.47 10.71
C PRO A 477 11.90 17.88 9.92
N PRO A 478 10.96 18.73 9.44
CA PRO A 478 9.91 18.28 8.54
C PRO A 478 10.51 17.69 7.24
N CYS A 479 9.83 16.71 6.67
CA CYS A 479 10.23 16.07 5.41
C CYS A 479 9.41 16.64 4.25
N PHE A 480 10.07 16.92 3.12
CA PHE A 480 9.44 17.38 1.88
C PHE A 480 9.77 16.40 0.75
N ILE A 481 8.76 15.90 0.05
CA ILE A 481 8.92 14.91 -1.02
C ILE A 481 8.32 15.47 -2.31
N ILE A 482 9.11 15.48 -3.38
CA ILE A 482 8.67 15.88 -4.72
C ILE A 482 8.63 14.62 -5.59
N VAL A 483 7.44 14.25 -6.03
CA VAL A 483 7.24 13.11 -6.94
C VAL A 483 7.09 13.66 -8.36
N CYS A 484 7.93 13.18 -9.27
CA CYS A 484 7.92 13.58 -10.68
C CYS A 484 7.45 12.43 -11.58
N ASN A 485 6.89 12.77 -12.73
CA ASN A 485 6.35 11.80 -13.69
C ASN A 485 7.41 10.90 -14.35
N ASN A 486 8.66 11.37 -14.44
CA ASN A 486 9.76 10.59 -15.00
C ASN A 486 11.12 11.07 -14.46
N THR A 487 12.15 10.28 -14.72
CA THR A 487 13.53 10.53 -14.25
C THR A 487 14.14 11.81 -14.81
N ALA A 488 13.82 12.20 -16.04
CA ALA A 488 14.32 13.44 -16.64
C ALA A 488 13.74 14.69 -15.93
N THR A 489 12.43 14.72 -15.71
CA THR A 489 11.77 15.78 -14.93
C THR A 489 12.34 15.84 -13.52
N SER A 490 12.52 14.69 -12.85
CA SER A 490 13.05 14.65 -11.49
C SER A 490 14.45 15.26 -11.38
N LYS A 491 15.31 15.04 -12.39
CA LYS A 491 16.65 15.61 -12.43
C LYS A 491 16.62 17.13 -12.62
N LEU A 492 15.78 17.63 -13.54
CA LEU A 492 15.64 19.09 -13.74
C LEU A 492 15.15 19.79 -12.48
N VAL A 493 14.13 19.24 -11.82
CA VAL A 493 13.59 19.80 -10.58
C VAL A 493 14.62 19.69 -9.45
N HIS A 494 15.32 18.57 -9.33
CA HIS A 494 16.41 18.43 -8.37
C HIS A 494 17.49 19.49 -8.58
N ASP A 495 17.96 19.69 -9.81
CA ASP A 495 19.05 20.61 -10.10
C ASP A 495 18.66 22.07 -9.84
N TYR A 496 17.43 22.44 -10.20
CA TYR A 496 16.86 23.75 -9.88
C TYR A 496 16.83 24.03 -8.35
N ILE A 497 16.59 23.00 -7.53
CA ILE A 497 16.47 23.12 -6.08
C ILE A 497 17.82 22.99 -5.36
N ALA A 498 18.61 21.99 -5.74
CA ALA A 498 19.87 21.64 -5.10
C ALA A 498 20.99 22.62 -5.46
N GLY A 499 20.98 23.14 -6.69
CA GLY A 499 22.11 23.82 -7.35
C GLY A 499 22.78 22.89 -8.36
N PHE A 500 23.35 23.47 -9.43
CA PHE A 500 23.99 22.72 -10.51
C PHE A 500 25.14 23.50 -11.15
N ARG A 501 26.05 22.78 -11.82
CA ARG A 501 27.09 23.38 -12.66
C ARG A 501 26.67 23.35 -14.12
N ARG A 502 26.91 24.45 -14.82
CA ARG A 502 26.72 24.55 -16.27
C ARG A 502 27.90 23.93 -17.02
N GLU A 503 27.74 23.77 -18.34
CA GLU A 503 28.78 23.23 -19.21
C GLU A 503 30.04 24.13 -19.27
N ASP A 504 29.91 25.41 -18.93
CA ASP A 504 31.00 26.38 -18.81
C ASP A 504 31.68 26.38 -17.42
N ASP A 505 31.37 25.37 -16.58
CA ASP A 505 31.80 25.20 -15.18
C ASP A 505 31.37 26.34 -14.23
N SER A 506 30.47 27.24 -14.67
CA SER A 506 29.82 28.20 -13.78
C SER A 506 28.82 27.49 -12.87
N PHE A 507 28.78 27.89 -11.59
CA PHE A 507 27.90 27.33 -10.59
C PHE A 507 26.64 28.19 -10.43
N GLU A 508 25.48 27.55 -10.55
CA GLU A 508 24.17 28.15 -10.28
C GLU A 508 23.63 27.60 -8.96
N ASN A 509 23.43 28.49 -7.99
CA ASN A 509 22.92 28.10 -6.68
C ASN A 509 21.42 27.78 -6.74
N GLY A 510 20.97 26.84 -5.90
CA GLY A 510 19.59 26.39 -5.87
C GLY A 510 18.61 27.49 -5.45
N ARG A 511 17.38 27.47 -5.97
CA ARG A 511 16.41 28.55 -5.70
C ARG A 511 15.76 28.49 -4.31
N LEU A 512 15.86 27.36 -3.61
CA LEU A 512 15.20 27.12 -2.31
C LEU A 512 16.23 26.90 -1.18
N PRO A 513 16.57 27.94 -0.38
CA PRO A 513 17.69 27.92 0.58
C PRO A 513 17.75 26.73 1.54
N LEU A 514 16.62 26.33 2.14
CA LEU A 514 16.60 25.19 3.08
C LEU A 514 16.84 23.84 2.39
N PHE A 515 16.73 23.76 1.07
CA PHE A 515 16.89 22.52 0.30
C PHE A 515 18.18 22.45 -0.52
N ARG A 516 19.00 23.51 -0.52
CA ARG A 516 20.28 23.55 -1.25
C ARG A 516 21.25 22.48 -0.75
N ASN A 517 22.03 21.94 -1.69
CA ASN A 517 23.13 21.03 -1.37
C ASN A 517 24.50 21.74 -1.36
N PHE A 518 24.54 23.03 -1.63
CA PHE A 518 25.74 23.86 -1.63
C PHE A 518 25.55 25.07 -0.72
N ASP A 519 26.65 25.58 -0.17
CA ASP A 519 26.67 26.84 0.59
C ASP A 519 26.76 28.06 -0.34
N ASP A 520 26.83 29.25 0.24
CA ASP A 520 26.90 30.52 -0.51
C ASP A 520 28.25 30.71 -1.22
N GLU A 521 29.27 29.95 -0.84
CA GLU A 521 30.60 29.92 -1.47
C GLU A 521 30.70 28.86 -2.57
N SER A 522 29.58 28.22 -2.94
CA SER A 522 29.51 27.14 -3.94
C SER A 522 30.20 25.84 -3.53
N ASN A 523 30.53 25.68 -2.24
CA ASN A 523 31.04 24.42 -1.72
C ASN A 523 29.88 23.48 -1.40
N ARG A 524 30.10 22.19 -1.65
CA ARG A 524 29.09 21.17 -1.36
C ARG A 524 28.97 20.96 0.16
N LEU A 525 27.74 20.92 0.67
CA LEU A 525 27.48 20.63 2.07
C LEU A 525 27.91 19.20 2.43
N PRO A 526 28.51 18.96 3.61
CA PRO A 526 28.92 17.62 4.04
C PRO A 526 27.78 16.60 4.13
N ARG A 527 26.54 17.09 4.33
CA ARG A 527 25.32 16.29 4.27
C ARG A 527 24.37 16.96 3.28
N PRO A 528 23.99 16.28 2.18
CA PRO A 528 23.00 16.83 1.27
C PRO A 528 21.66 17.00 1.99
N ARG A 529 20.98 18.11 1.73
CA ARG A 529 19.64 18.42 2.24
C ARG A 529 18.54 17.87 1.34
N ILE A 530 18.80 17.74 0.04
CA ILE A 530 17.91 17.10 -0.94
C ILE A 530 18.59 15.90 -1.60
N LEU A 531 17.82 14.85 -1.83
CA LEU A 531 18.24 13.61 -2.49
C LEU A 531 17.38 13.34 -3.72
N LEU A 532 18.02 12.89 -4.80
CA LEU A 532 17.34 12.38 -5.99
C LEU A 532 17.23 10.86 -5.89
N ILE A 533 16.00 10.33 -5.95
CA ILE A 533 15.73 8.90 -5.76
C ILE A 533 14.93 8.37 -6.95
N ASP A 534 15.42 7.32 -7.60
CA ASP A 534 14.65 6.52 -8.55
C ASP A 534 13.91 5.42 -7.78
N SER A 535 12.59 5.56 -7.63
CA SER A 535 11.80 4.62 -6.85
C SER A 535 11.68 3.24 -7.50
N GLU A 536 11.67 3.15 -8.83
CA GLU A 536 11.57 1.86 -9.53
C GLU A 536 12.86 1.05 -9.35
N GLN A 537 14.01 1.70 -9.50
CA GLN A 537 15.32 1.08 -9.30
C GLN A 537 15.58 0.73 -7.82
N LEU A 538 15.16 1.59 -6.89
CA LEU A 538 15.31 1.32 -5.46
C LEU A 538 14.50 0.08 -5.05
N GLU A 539 13.30 -0.10 -5.60
CA GLU A 539 12.40 -1.18 -5.22
C GLU A 539 12.63 -2.50 -5.98
N SER A 540 13.36 -2.48 -7.11
CA SER A 540 13.72 -3.69 -7.87
C SER A 540 14.90 -4.47 -7.25
N GLY A 541 15.74 -3.79 -6.44
CA GLY A 541 16.96 -4.36 -5.88
C GLY A 541 18.12 -4.48 -6.87
N GLU A 542 18.02 -3.85 -8.04
CA GLU A 542 19.13 -3.65 -8.95
C GLU A 542 20.11 -2.59 -8.39
N ALA A 543 21.38 -2.65 -8.77
CA ALA A 543 22.35 -1.67 -8.30
C ALA A 543 21.97 -0.27 -8.80
N LEU A 544 21.86 0.71 -7.87
CA LEU A 544 21.64 2.12 -8.19
C LEU A 544 22.57 2.58 -9.32
N ASP A 545 22.02 3.29 -10.29
CA ASP A 545 22.79 3.81 -11.42
C ASP A 545 23.95 4.69 -10.91
N LYS A 546 25.10 4.63 -11.58
CA LYS A 546 26.30 5.37 -11.20
C LYS A 546 26.03 6.87 -11.14
N ASP A 547 25.16 7.36 -12.02
CA ASP A 547 24.74 8.76 -12.07
C ASP A 547 23.87 9.17 -10.88
N PHE A 548 23.10 8.24 -10.30
CA PHE A 548 22.31 8.48 -9.08
C PHE A 548 23.19 8.47 -7.83
N ARG A 549 24.22 7.62 -7.79
CA ARG A 549 25.25 7.71 -6.74
C ARG A 549 26.02 9.02 -6.80
N ALA A 550 26.35 9.50 -8.01
CA ALA A 550 27.06 10.76 -8.18
C ALA A 550 26.20 12.00 -7.88
N ALA A 551 24.89 11.95 -8.16
CA ALA A 551 23.97 13.05 -7.89
C ALA A 551 23.42 13.07 -6.44
N GLY A 552 23.36 11.92 -5.77
CA GLY A 552 22.75 11.74 -4.44
C GLY A 552 23.72 11.62 -3.25
N LEU A 553 25.04 11.47 -3.49
CA LEU A 553 26.08 11.48 -2.45
C LEU A 553 27.00 12.67 -2.63
#